data_AF-A0A7R9KPV7-F1
#
_entry.id   AF-A0A7R9KPV7-F1
#
_cell.length_a   1.000
_cell.length_b   1.000
_cell.length_c   1.000
_cell.angle_alpha   90.00
_cell.angle_beta   90.00
_cell.angle_gamma   90.00
#
_symmetry.space_group_name_H-M   'P 1'
#
loop_
_entity.id
_entity.type
_entity.pdbx_description
1 polymer ?
#
loop_
_entity_poly.entity_id
_entity_poly.type
_entity_poly.pdbx_seq_one_letter_code
_entity_poly.pdbx_strand_id
1 'polypeptide(L)'
;MIAFTVTLHFKSVWCMFLVSAILGFFMTGYLPLGFELAAEISYPQPEGTSAGLLNASAQIFGVIFTFGGSAIIDSYNSLSANLGFVGALVLGSVLTVLIKADLRRQSAEKNTNNANNETKQLNQI
;
A
#
# COMPACT_ATOMS: atom_id res chain seq x y z
N MET A 1 -13.65 -2.63 -4.55
CA MET A 1 -14.66 -1.70 -5.10
C MET A 1 -15.61 -2.36 -6.09
N ILE A 2 -15.16 -3.26 -6.98
CA ILE A 2 -16.06 -3.98 -7.92
C ILE A 2 -17.15 -4.79 -7.18
N ALA A 3 -16.80 -5.55 -6.14
CA ALA A 3 -17.78 -6.27 -5.31
C ALA A 3 -18.77 -5.32 -4.61
N PHE A 4 -18.34 -4.11 -4.25
CA PHE A 4 -19.22 -3.08 -3.66
C PHE A 4 -20.20 -2.52 -4.71
N THR A 5 -19.75 -2.35 -5.97
CA THR A 5 -20.62 -2.01 -7.11
C THR A 5 -21.73 -3.04 -7.31
N VAL A 6 -21.35 -4.32 -7.27
CA VAL A 6 -22.30 -5.45 -7.43
C VAL A 6 -23.34 -5.39 -6.31
N THR A 7 -22.91 -5.22 -5.06
CA THR A 7 -23.83 -5.11 -3.93
C THR A 7 -24.76 -3.90 -4.01
N LEU A 8 -24.28 -2.74 -4.48
CA LEU A 8 -25.13 -1.56 -4.73
C LEU A 8 -26.24 -1.85 -5.73
N HIS A 9 -25.98 -2.69 -6.74
CA HIS A 9 -26.98 -3.10 -7.72
C HIS A 9 -28.08 -3.99 -7.10
N PHE A 10 -27.71 -4.88 -6.18
CA PHE A 10 -28.65 -5.79 -5.51
C PHE A 10 -29.39 -5.17 -4.31
N LYS A 11 -29.05 -3.94 -3.89
CA LYS A 11 -29.63 -3.21 -2.73
C LYS A 11 -29.70 -4.03 -1.42
N SER A 12 -28.89 -5.08 -1.28
CA SER A 12 -28.89 -5.96 -0.11
C SER A 12 -27.89 -5.47 0.94
N VAL A 13 -28.40 -5.00 2.07
CA VAL A 13 -27.60 -4.45 3.18
C VAL A 13 -26.72 -5.51 3.82
N TRP A 14 -27.20 -6.76 3.95
CA TRP A 14 -26.43 -7.88 4.50
C TRP A 14 -25.19 -8.21 3.66
N CYS A 15 -25.34 -8.25 2.33
CA CYS A 15 -24.21 -8.47 1.42
C CYS A 15 -23.18 -7.33 1.53
N MET A 16 -23.64 -6.11 1.80
CA MET A 16 -22.76 -4.94 1.95
C MET A 16 -21.87 -5.06 3.18
N PHE A 17 -22.42 -5.50 4.31
CA PHE A 17 -21.64 -5.75 5.51
C PHE A 17 -20.59 -6.84 5.31
N LEU A 18 -20.95 -7.96 4.67
CA LEU A 18 -20.01 -9.05 4.42
C LEU A 18 -18.85 -8.61 3.52
N VAL A 19 -19.15 -7.93 2.42
CA VAL A 19 -18.13 -7.43 1.48
C VAL A 19 -17.22 -6.41 2.16
N SER A 20 -17.78 -5.48 2.95
CA SER A 20 -17.00 -4.49 3.70
C SER A 20 -16.14 -5.12 4.79
N ALA A 21 -16.62 -6.17 5.47
CA ALA A 21 -15.86 -6.88 6.50
C ALA A 21 -14.63 -7.58 5.89
N ILE A 22 -14.83 -8.31 4.78
CA ILE A 22 -13.75 -8.98 4.07
C ILE A 22 -12.74 -7.94 3.55
N LEU A 23 -13.23 -6.89 2.90
CA LEU A 23 -12.38 -5.83 2.35
C LEU A 23 -11.60 -5.10 3.44
N GLY A 24 -12.23 -4.80 4.58
CA GLY A 24 -11.58 -4.19 5.74
C GLY A 24 -10.49 -5.08 6.32
N PHE A 25 -10.77 -6.37 6.50
CA PHE A 25 -9.80 -7.34 7.02
C PHE A 25 -8.53 -7.40 6.17
N PHE A 26 -8.67 -7.55 4.85
CA PHE A 26 -7.50 -7.59 3.95
C PHE A 26 -6.76 -6.26 3.86
N MET A 27 -7.47 -5.12 3.85
CA MET A 27 -6.83 -3.80 3.84
C MET A 27 -6.02 -3.54 5.11
N THR A 28 -6.52 -3.95 6.27
CA THR A 28 -5.77 -3.85 7.53
C THR A 28 -4.53 -4.74 7.52
N GLY A 29 -4.58 -5.94 6.92
CA GLY A 29 -3.41 -6.81 6.76
C GLY A 29 -2.37 -6.30 5.76
N TYR A 30 -2.80 -5.55 4.74
CA TYR A 30 -1.90 -4.93 3.76
C TYR A 30 -1.08 -3.76 4.35
N LEU A 31 -1.65 -3.03 5.31
CA LEU A 31 -1.03 -1.87 5.93
C LEU A 31 0.33 -2.16 6.62
N PRO A 32 0.47 -3.16 7.52
CA PRO A 32 1.76 -3.48 8.14
C PRO A 32 2.82 -3.93 7.12
N LEU A 33 2.43 -4.68 6.08
CA LEU A 33 3.33 -5.08 4.99
C LEU A 33 3.86 -3.86 4.23
N GLY A 34 3.00 -2.85 3.99
CA GLY A 34 3.40 -1.59 3.38
C GLY A 34 4.43 -0.81 4.21
N PHE A 35 4.28 -0.80 5.54
CA PHE A 35 5.26 -0.17 6.43
C PHE A 35 6.61 -0.89 6.44
N GLU A 36 6.59 -2.22 6.46
CA GLU A 36 7.81 -3.03 6.42
C GLU A 36 8.57 -2.81 5.10
N LEU A 37 7.87 -2.86 3.96
CA LEU A 37 8.45 -2.57 2.65
C LEU A 37 9.01 -1.14 2.58
N ALA A 38 8.27 -0.15 3.09
CA ALA A 38 8.70 1.24 3.07
C ALA A 38 9.97 1.47 3.91
N ALA A 39 10.08 0.80 5.07
CA ALA A 39 11.28 0.84 5.90
C ALA A 39 12.48 0.20 5.16
N GLU A 40 12.25 -0.92 4.47
CA GLU A 40 13.30 -1.65 3.76
C GLU A 40 13.89 -0.87 2.57
N ILE A 41 13.04 -0.26 1.74
CA ILE A 41 13.48 0.56 0.59
C ILE A 41 14.15 1.88 1.02
N SER A 42 13.80 2.38 2.21
CA SER A 42 14.30 3.66 2.74
C SER A 42 15.61 3.54 3.51
N TYR A 43 16.18 2.34 3.66
CA TYR A 43 17.44 2.14 4.39
C TYR A 43 18.57 3.06 3.86
N PRO A 44 19.37 3.72 4.74
CA PRO A 44 19.46 3.55 6.20
C PRO A 44 18.63 4.57 7.03
N GLN A 45 17.50 5.06 6.52
CA GLN A 45 16.66 6.01 7.25
C GLN A 45 15.93 5.34 8.43
N PRO A 46 15.73 6.03 9.58
CA PRO A 46 14.97 5.50 10.70
C PRO A 46 13.54 5.11 10.30
N GLU A 47 13.11 3.91 10.74
CA GLU A 47 11.79 3.34 10.42
C GLU A 47 10.64 4.28 10.78
N GLY A 48 10.77 5.02 11.89
CA GLY A 48 9.79 6.01 12.33
C GLY A 48 9.60 7.18 11.35
N THR A 49 10.65 7.62 10.66
CA THR A 49 10.53 8.69 9.65
C THR A 49 9.79 8.17 8.41
N SER A 50 10.14 6.98 7.92
CA SER A 50 9.47 6.36 6.77
C SER A 50 7.99 6.06 7.06
N ALA A 51 7.69 5.50 8.24
CA ALA A 51 6.32 5.24 8.66
C ALA A 51 5.52 6.54 8.86
N GLY A 52 6.15 7.59 9.41
CA GLY A 52 5.53 8.91 9.57
C GLY A 52 5.17 9.54 8.22
N LEU A 53 6.08 9.49 7.25
CA LEU A 53 5.85 10.07 5.92
C LEU A 53 4.80 9.28 5.12
N LEU A 54 4.80 7.95 5.22
CA LEU A 54 3.80 7.10 4.59
C LEU A 54 2.40 7.36 5.17
N ASN A 55 2.28 7.47 6.49
CA ASN A 55 1.01 7.84 7.15
C ASN A 55 0.54 9.24 6.77
N ALA A 56 1.43 10.22 6.76
CA ALA A 56 1.07 11.59 6.36
C ALA A 56 0.53 11.61 4.92
N SER A 57 1.17 10.88 4.01
CA SER A 57 0.73 10.74 2.62
C SER A 57 -0.65 10.06 2.53
N ALA A 58 -0.85 8.95 3.25
CA ALA A 58 -2.13 8.25 3.31
C ALA A 58 -3.27 9.15 3.80
N GLN A 59 -3.01 9.98 4.81
CA GLN A 59 -4.01 10.92 5.34
C GLN A 59 -4.33 12.05 4.36
N ILE A 60 -3.32 12.63 3.70
CA ILE A 60 -3.54 13.70 2.71
C ILE A 60 -4.38 13.17 1.54
N PHE A 61 -4.02 12.01 0.98
CA PHE A 61 -4.81 11.38 -0.08
C PHE A 61 -6.20 10.96 0.41
N GLY A 62 -6.33 10.48 1.65
CA GLY A 62 -7.61 10.15 2.26
C GLY A 62 -8.55 11.35 2.33
N VAL A 63 -8.06 12.51 2.73
CA VAL A 63 -8.83 13.76 2.74
C VAL A 63 -9.25 14.15 1.31
N ILE A 64 -8.31 14.16 0.36
CA ILE A 64 -8.59 14.53 -1.04
C ILE A 64 -9.65 13.60 -1.65
N PHE A 65 -9.53 12.29 -1.46
CA PHE A 65 -10.48 11.31 -1.99
C PHE A 65 -11.84 11.38 -1.30
N THR A 66 -11.88 11.72 0.00
CA THR A 66 -13.15 11.89 0.71
C THR A 66 -13.93 13.09 0.18
N PHE A 67 -13.29 14.27 0.10
CA PHE A 67 -13.95 15.46 -0.42
C PHE A 67 -14.26 15.34 -1.92
N GLY A 68 -13.32 14.84 -2.72
CA GLY A 68 -13.52 14.64 -4.15
C GLY A 68 -14.63 13.62 -4.45
N GLY A 69 -14.65 12.51 -3.71
CA GLY A 69 -15.72 11.51 -3.80
C GLY A 69 -17.08 12.09 -3.43
N SER A 70 -17.16 12.84 -2.32
CA SER A 70 -18.40 13.51 -1.91
C SER A 70 -18.92 14.45 -2.99
N ALA A 71 -18.06 15.30 -3.56
CA ALA A 71 -18.45 16.23 -4.61
C ALA A 71 -18.97 15.52 -5.88
N ILE A 72 -18.36 14.38 -6.25
CA ILE A 72 -18.80 13.57 -7.38
C ILE A 72 -20.15 12.89 -7.11
N ILE A 73 -20.37 12.41 -5.87
CA ILE A 73 -21.65 11.82 -5.45
C ILE A 73 -22.75 12.87 -5.55
N ASP A 74 -22.51 14.09 -5.04
CA ASP A 74 -23.49 15.18 -5.01
C ASP A 74 -23.85 15.69 -6.42
N SER A 75 -22.88 15.72 -7.33
CA SER A 75 -23.06 16.27 -8.69
C SER A 75 -23.55 15.24 -9.71
N TYR A 76 -23.21 13.96 -9.54
CA TYR A 76 -23.52 12.90 -10.49
C TYR A 76 -24.32 11.79 -9.83
N ASN A 77 -23.65 10.72 -9.39
CA ASN A 77 -24.23 9.61 -8.66
C ASN A 77 -23.12 8.80 -7.97
N SER A 78 -23.53 7.88 -7.10
CA SER A 78 -22.61 7.00 -6.37
C SER A 78 -21.83 6.03 -7.27
N LEU A 79 -22.35 5.69 -8.46
CA LEU A 79 -21.66 4.81 -9.40
C LEU A 79 -20.44 5.49 -10.03
N SER A 80 -20.57 6.75 -10.43
CA SER A 80 -19.48 7.56 -11.00
C SER A 80 -18.36 7.78 -9.98
N ALA A 81 -18.70 8.06 -8.72
CA ALA A 81 -17.71 8.18 -7.65
C ALA A 81 -16.97 6.85 -7.40
N ASN A 82 -17.72 5.75 -7.36
CA ASN A 82 -17.14 4.42 -7.19
C ASN A 82 -16.25 4.01 -8.37
N LEU A 83 -16.58 4.40 -9.61
CA LEU A 83 -15.72 4.18 -10.78
C LEU A 83 -14.41 4.99 -10.66
N GLY A 84 -14.48 6.23 -10.16
CA GLY A 84 -13.30 7.03 -9.82
C GLY A 84 -12.39 6.35 -8.79
N PHE A 85 -12.97 5.80 -7.71
CA PHE A 85 -12.21 5.04 -6.71
C PHE A 85 -11.62 3.73 -7.25
N VAL A 86 -12.32 3.02 -8.14
CA VAL A 86 -11.75 1.88 -8.86
C VAL A 86 -10.52 2.32 -9.66
N GLY A 87 -10.63 3.41 -10.42
CA GLY A 87 -9.51 3.96 -11.19
C GLY A 87 -8.32 4.34 -10.31
N ALA A 88 -8.56 4.99 -9.18
CA ALA A 88 -7.51 5.34 -8.22
C ALA A 88 -6.81 4.10 -7.62
N LEU A 89 -7.56 3.04 -7.32
CA LEU A 89 -6.99 1.78 -6.83
C LEU A 89 -6.18 1.06 -7.90
N VAL A 90 -6.62 1.06 -9.16
CA VAL A 90 -5.86 0.48 -10.27
C VAL A 90 -4.57 1.25 -10.49
N LEU A 91 -4.63 2.59 -10.50
CA LEU A 91 -3.45 3.44 -10.60
C LEU A 91 -2.47 3.17 -9.46
N GLY A 92 -2.97 3.13 -8.22
CA GLY A 92 -2.17 2.79 -7.04
C GLY A 92 -1.52 1.41 -7.16
N SER A 93 -2.26 0.40 -7.60
CA SER A 93 -1.74 -0.95 -7.80
C SER A 93 -0.66 -1.02 -8.88
N VAL A 94 -0.83 -0.32 -10.00
CA VAL A 94 0.19 -0.22 -11.05
C VAL A 94 1.45 0.45 -10.50
N LEU A 95 1.30 1.58 -9.78
CA LEU A 95 2.43 2.25 -9.15
C LEU A 95 3.15 1.33 -8.16
N THR A 96 2.42 0.55 -7.35
CA THR A 96 3.02 -0.43 -6.43
C THR A 96 3.81 -1.50 -7.18
N VAL A 97 3.31 -2.04 -8.29
CA VAL A 97 4.03 -3.04 -9.09
C VAL A 97 5.30 -2.46 -9.73
N LEU A 98 5.29 -1.16 -10.06
CA LEU A 98 6.45 -0.46 -10.61
C LEU A 98 7.52 -0.12 -9.55
N ILE A 99 7.20 -0.21 -8.25
CA ILE A 99 8.21 -0.07 -7.20
C ILE A 99 9.17 -1.25 -7.31
N LYS A 100 10.39 -0.96 -7.77
CA LYS A 100 11.47 -1.93 -7.77
C LYS A 100 11.80 -2.26 -6.31
N ALA A 101 11.45 -3.47 -5.87
CA ALA A 101 11.82 -3.99 -4.56
C ALA A 101 13.32 -4.28 -4.54
N ASP A 102 14.14 -3.23 -4.59
CA ASP A 102 15.56 -3.32 -4.30
C ASP A 102 15.66 -3.39 -2.76
N LEU A 103 15.81 -4.60 -2.23
CA LEU A 103 15.87 -4.89 -0.80
C LEU A 103 17.25 -4.43 -0.28
N ARG A 104 17.42 -3.12 -0.17
CA ARG A 104 18.71 -2.45 0.11
C ARG A 104 19.34 -2.96 1.40
N ARG A 105 18.52 -3.31 2.40
CA ARG A 105 18.95 -3.91 3.66
C ARG A 105 19.53 -5.32 3.46
N GLN A 106 18.83 -6.21 2.74
CA GLN A 106 19.34 -7.55 2.42
C GLN A 106 20.60 -7.50 1.55
N SER A 107 20.65 -6.56 0.59
CA SER A 107 21.82 -6.33 -0.25
C SER A 107 23.02 -5.85 0.59
N ALA A 108 22.82 -4.98 1.58
CA ALA A 108 23.87 -4.53 2.49
C ALA A 108 24.39 -5.65 3.41
N GLU A 109 23.50 -6.49 3.94
CA GLU A 109 23.89 -7.67 4.74
C GLU A 109 24.68 -8.68 3.91
N LYS A 110 24.23 -8.96 2.68
CA LYS A 110 24.93 -9.88 1.76
C LYS A 110 26.32 -9.38 1.40
N ASN A 111 26.48 -8.08 1.14
CA ASN A 111 27.79 -7.49 0.83
C ASN A 111 28.75 -7.56 2.03
N THR A 112 28.25 -7.31 3.24
CA THR A 112 29.05 -7.39 4.48
C THR A 112 29.52 -8.83 4.75
N ASN A 113 28.62 -9.81 4.58
CA ASN A 113 28.97 -11.23 4.75
C ASN A 113 29.99 -11.72 3.72
N ASN A 114 29.88 -11.28 2.47
CA ASN A 114 30.87 -11.61 1.43
C ASN A 114 32.26 -11.07 1.78
N ALA A 115 32.36 -9.80 2.17
CA ALA A 115 33.64 -9.18 2.58
C ALA A 115 34.29 -9.90 3.78
N ASN A 116 33.47 -10.32 4.76
CA ASN A 116 33.95 -11.11 5.91
C ASN A 116 34.48 -12.49 5.49
N ASN A 117 33.87 -13.13 4.50
CA ASN A 117 34.32 -14.42 3.99
C ASN A 117 35.64 -14.31 3.21
N GLU A 118 35.79 -13.27 2.39
CA GLU A 118 37.05 -12.96 1.69
C GLU A 118 38.18 -12.70 2.68
N THR A 119 37.91 -11.92 3.74
CA THR A 119 38.90 -11.63 4.80
C THR A 119 39.32 -12.91 5.55
N LYS A 120 38.40 -13.84 5.80
CA LYS A 120 38.72 -15.14 6.41
C LYS A 120 39.57 -16.02 5.49
N GLN A 121 39.34 -16.00 4.18
CA GLN A 121 40.16 -16.74 3.22
C GLN A 121 41.58 -16.17 3.13
N LEU A 122 41.74 -14.86 3.12
CA LEU A 122 43.06 -14.21 3.09
C LEU A 122 43.91 -14.53 4.33
N ASN A 123 43.28 -14.66 5.50
CA ASN A 123 43.98 -14.98 6.75
C ASN A 123 44.35 -16.46 6.91
N GLN A 124 44.00 -17.32 5.93
CA GLN A 124 44.31 -18.76 5.95
C GLN A 124 45.48 -19.15 5.01
N ILE A 125 46.09 -18.18 4.33
CA ILE A 125 47.24 -18.34 3.42
C ILE A 125 48.49 -17.78 4.12
#